data_AF-A0A524A324-F1
#
_entry.id   AF-A0A524A324-F1
#
_cell.length_a   1.000
_cell.length_b   1.000
_cell.length_c   1.000
_cell.angle_alpha   90.00
_cell.angle_beta   90.00
_cell.angle_gamma   90.00
#
_symmetry.space_group_name_H-M   'P 1'
#
loop_
_entity.id
_entity.type
_entity.pdbx_description
1 polymer ?
#
loop_
_entity_poly.entity_id
_entity_poly.type
_entity_poly.pdbx_seq_one_letter_code
_entity_poly.pdbx_strand_id
1 'polypeptide(L)' 'MTVDDSGEWAISVCGLNCARCDIRQAGLGDESLRDEIQEWFREELDTIVEPEKIRCDGCRGPLESH' A
#
# COMPACT_ATOMS: atom_id res chain seq x y z
N MET A 1 -18.35 -11.60 10.91
CA MET A 1 -17.85 -10.27 10.48
C MET A 1 -18.33 -10.07 9.06
N THR A 2 -19.45 -9.36 8.88
CA THR A 2 -19.95 -8.97 7.55
C THR A 2 -19.19 -7.73 7.14
N VAL A 3 -18.21 -7.89 6.25
CA VAL A 3 -17.47 -6.75 5.70
C VAL A 3 -18.39 -6.12 4.66
N ASP A 4 -18.84 -4.90 4.95
CA ASP A 4 -19.70 -4.11 4.07
C ASP A 4 -18.95 -3.77 2.77
N ASP A 5 -19.60 -4.06 1.63
CA ASP A 5 -19.00 -4.21 0.30
C ASP A 5 -19.48 -3.12 -0.67
N SER A 6 -19.27 -1.85 -0.30
CA SER A 6 -19.72 -0.71 -1.12
C SER A 6 -18.60 -0.06 -1.94
N GLY A 7 -17.46 -0.75 -2.12
CA GLY A 7 -16.37 -0.32 -3.01
C GLY A 7 -15.91 -1.45 -3.92
N GLU A 8 -15.89 -1.21 -5.23
CA GLU A 8 -15.55 -2.21 -6.25
C GLU A 8 -14.22 -2.91 -5.93
N TRP A 9 -14.24 -4.24 -5.84
CA TRP A 9 -13.04 -5.05 -5.65
C TRP A 9 -12.06 -4.86 -6.80
N ALA A 10 -10.91 -4.25 -6.53
CA ALA A 10 -9.87 -3.97 -7.50
C ALA A 10 -8.63 -4.83 -7.21
N ILE A 11 -8.73 -6.15 -7.39
CA ILE A 11 -7.59 -7.05 -7.20
C ILE A 11 -6.56 -6.83 -8.31
N SER A 12 -5.32 -6.52 -7.95
CA SER A 12 -4.20 -6.36 -8.87
C SER A 12 -3.23 -7.55 -8.84
N VAL A 13 -2.15 -7.50 -9.63
CA VAL A 13 -1.24 -8.66 -9.84
C VAL A 13 -0.47 -9.09 -8.57
N CYS A 14 -0.38 -8.22 -7.56
CA CYS A 14 0.15 -8.58 -6.23
C CYS A 14 -0.83 -9.40 -5.38
N GLY A 15 -2.08 -9.56 -5.83
CA GLY A 15 -3.13 -10.26 -5.09
C GLY A 15 -3.85 -9.42 -4.03
N LEU A 16 -3.48 -8.14 -3.85
CA LEU A 16 -4.14 -7.22 -2.92
C LEU A 16 -5.31 -6.48 -3.57
N ASN A 17 -6.31 -6.11 -2.77
CA ASN A 17 -7.39 -5.23 -3.20
C ASN A 17 -6.91 -3.77 -3.22
N CYS A 18 -6.63 -3.22 -4.40
CA CYS A 18 -6.14 -1.86 -4.56
C CYS A 18 -7.14 -0.78 -4.12
N ALA A 19 -8.43 -1.11 -3.99
CA ALA A 19 -9.42 -0.19 -3.42
C ALA A 19 -9.26 -0.01 -1.90
N ARG A 20 -8.52 -0.90 -1.23
CA ARG A 20 -8.35 -0.93 0.25
C ARG A 20 -6.91 -1.26 0.69
N CYS A 21 -5.92 -1.04 -0.18
CA CYS A 21 -4.53 -1.42 0.10
C CYS A 21 -3.80 -0.28 0.79
N ASP A 22 -3.33 -0.49 2.02
CA ASP A 22 -2.66 0.53 2.83
C ASP A 22 -1.34 1.01 2.20
N ILE A 23 -0.55 0.09 1.62
CA ILE A 23 0.67 0.44 0.87
C ILE A 23 0.37 1.39 -0.30
N ARG A 24 -0.78 1.20 -0.98
CA ARG A 24 -1.21 2.09 -2.06
C ARG A 24 -1.67 3.44 -1.52
N GLN A 25 -2.43 3.46 -0.43
CA GLN A 25 -2.88 4.71 0.20
C GLN A 25 -1.68 5.53 0.71
N ALA A 26 -0.74 4.89 1.40
CA ALA A 26 0.52 5.48 1.83
C ALA A 26 1.32 6.05 0.65
N GLY A 27 1.44 5.27 -0.43
CA GLY A 27 2.12 5.71 -1.66
C GLY A 27 1.46 6.89 -2.36
N LEU A 28 0.13 7.05 -2.23
CA LEU A 28 -0.63 8.16 -2.81
C LEU A 28 -0.66 9.43 -1.94
N GLY A 29 -0.08 9.39 -0.74
CA GLY A 29 0.06 10.56 0.12
C GLY A 29 -0.54 10.43 1.52
N ASP A 30 -1.06 9.26 1.92
CA ASP A 30 -1.48 9.05 3.31
C ASP A 30 -0.26 8.92 4.23
N GLU A 31 0.13 10.02 4.85
CA GLU A 31 1.29 10.10 5.74
C GLU A 31 1.12 9.27 7.02
N SER A 32 -0.10 9.21 7.57
CA SER A 32 -0.35 8.42 8.79
C SER A 32 -0.19 6.93 8.53
N LEU A 33 -0.77 6.40 7.45
CA LEU A 33 -0.57 5.00 7.07
C LEU A 33 0.90 4.69 6.73
N ARG A 34 1.61 5.66 6.16
CA ARG A 34 3.04 5.49 5.87
C ARG A 34 3.85 5.35 7.15
N ASP A 35 3.60 6.19 8.15
CA ASP A 35 4.28 6.13 9.45
C ASP A 35 3.95 4.80 10.17
N GLU A 36 2.69 4.37 10.16
CA GLU A 36 2.28 3.07 10.71
C GLU A 36 3.01 1.89 10.04
N ILE A 37 3.15 1.92 8.71
CA ILE A 37 3.90 0.89 7.97
C ILE A 37 5.39 0.94 8.36
N GLN A 38 6.00 2.12 8.52
CA GLN A 38 7.39 2.23 8.95
C GLN A 38 7.62 1.64 10.34
N GLU A 39 6.73 1.93 11.28
CA GLU A 39 6.76 1.38 12.63
C GLU A 39 6.66 -0.13 12.59
N TRP A 40 5.71 -0.68 11.82
CA TRP A 40 5.57 -2.11 11.63
C TRP A 40 6.85 -2.77 11.08
N PHE A 41 7.50 -2.17 10.07
CA PHE A 41 8.77 -2.68 9.53
C PHE A 41 9.90 -2.66 10.57
N ARG A 42 9.94 -1.63 11.42
CA ARG A 42 10.93 -1.53 12.49
C ARG A 42 10.69 -2.60 13.56
N GLU A 43 9.44 -2.81 13.97
CA GLU A 43 9.10 -3.72 15.07
C GLU A 43 9.17 -5.20 14.65
N GLU A 44 8.64 -5.55 13.49
CA GLU A 44 8.50 -6.95 13.07
C GLU A 44 9.73 -7.47 12.31
N LEU A 45 10.45 -6.58 11.62
CA LEU A 45 11.54 -6.95 10.71
C LEU A 45 12.89 -6.32 11.09
N ASP A 46 12.96 -5.59 12.22
CA ASP A 46 14.16 -4.85 12.66
C ASP A 46 14.78 -4.01 11.54
N THR A 47 13.92 -3.48 10.66
CA THR A 47 14.33 -2.81 9.43
C THR A 47 13.80 -1.39 9.41
N ILE A 48 14.70 -0.41 9.21
CA ILE A 48 14.31 0.99 9.02
C ILE A 48 14.09 1.22 7.52
N VAL A 49 12.85 1.49 7.14
CA VAL A 49 12.47 1.81 5.77
C VAL A 49 12.29 3.32 5.64
N GLU A 50 12.96 3.96 4.69
CA GLU A 50 12.77 5.39 4.39
C GLU A 50 11.33 5.64 3.87
N PRO A 51 10.66 6.75 4.24
CA PRO A 51 9.25 6.96 3.87
C PRO A 51 9.03 6.94 2.36
N GLU A 52 10.01 7.44 1.59
CA GLU A 52 9.98 7.50 0.12
C GLU A 52 10.03 6.11 -0.55
N LYS A 53 10.42 5.07 0.19
CA LYS A 53 10.44 3.68 -0.28
C LYS A 53 9.08 3.00 -0.12
N ILE A 54 8.21 3.52 0.75
CA ILE A 54 6.83 3.07 0.91
C ILE A 54 6.00 3.72 -0.21
N ARG A 55 6.10 3.12 -1.39
CA ARG A 55 5.44 3.60 -2.61
C ARG A 55 4.77 2.45 -3.35
N CYS A 56 3.63 2.74 -3.97
CA CYS A 56 2.92 1.82 -4.86
C CYS A 56 2.20 2.63 -5.94
N ASP A 57 2.71 2.53 -7.16
CA ASP A 57 2.12 3.17 -8.34
C ASP A 57 0.95 2.34 -8.93
N GLY A 58 0.58 1.25 -8.23
CA GLY A 58 -0.30 0.21 -8.74
C GLY A 58 0.45 -0.77 -9.65
N CYS A 59 -0.07 -1.99 -9.77
CA CYS A 59 0.57 -3.06 -10.54
C CYS A 59 0.63 -2.83 -12.06
N ARG A 60 0.03 -1.75 -12.56
CA ARG A 60 0.17 -1.32 -13.96
C ARG A 60 1.28 -0.30 -14.16
N GLY A 61 1.87 0.21 -13.07
CA GLY A 61 2.96 1.17 -13.06
C GLY A 61 2.73 2.40 -13.95
N PRO A 62 3.75 3.24 -14.12
CA PRO A 62 3.83 4.11 -15.28
C PRO A 62 3.98 3.25 -16.54
N LEU A 63 3.22 3.53 -17.60
CA LEU A 63 3.36 2.88 -18.90
C LEU A 63 4.81 2.98 -19.44
N GLU A 64 5.53 4.02 -19.05
CA GLU A 64 6.91 4.31 -19.47
C GLU A 64 7.93 3.32 -18.91
N SER A 65 7.58 2.56 -17.87
CA SER A 65 8.44 1.59 -17.18
C SER A 65 8.10 0.13 -17.52
N HIS A 66 7.19 -0.09 -18.49
CA HIS A 66 6.63 -1.40 -18.84
C HIS A 66 6.92 -1.81 -20.29
#